data_AF-A0A315AEV3-F1
#
_entry.id   AF-A0A315AEV3-F1
#
_cell.length_a   1.000
_cell.length_b   1.000
_cell.length_c   1.000
_cell.angle_alpha   90.00
_cell.angle_beta   90.00
_cell.angle_gamma   90.00
#
_symmetry.space_group_name_H-M   'P 1'
#
loop_
_entity.id
_entity.type
_entity.pdbx_description
1 polymer ?
#
loop_
_entity_poly.entity_id
_entity_poly.type
_entity_poly.pdbx_seq_one_letter_code
_entity_poly.pdbx_strand_id
1 'polypeptide(L)'
;MLWAEGSLQNRSAFEFHAFSSAESIRKAVQNFTCYQVRTNGTFASMLNEYDKLCELRHAVVHSGHIVAGKNALKLGLKRSAIPLKVKLGYAELQAAGSVCTALVQAANTELFEELIVRWATTWRKLPSWMPSDEVKLLRTIRAAFLSKRDGANKTITGASKGVQFEADVRAEFNL
;
A
#
# COMPACT_ATOMS: atom_id res chain seq x y z
N MET A 1 -18.83 8.75 8.95
CA MET A 1 -19.84 8.71 7.87
C MET A 1 -19.36 9.68 6.79
N LEU A 2 -19.00 9.19 5.60
CA LEU A 2 -18.52 10.04 4.51
C LEU A 2 -19.74 10.59 3.76
N TRP A 3 -19.92 11.91 3.78
CA TRP A 3 -21.09 12.61 3.20
C TRP A 3 -20.95 12.88 1.68
N ALA A 4 -19.88 12.40 1.05
CA ALA A 4 -19.60 12.64 -0.36
C ALA A 4 -20.23 11.58 -1.28
N GLU A 5 -20.60 11.99 -2.49
CA GLU A 5 -21.00 11.11 -3.59
C GLU A 5 -19.97 9.98 -3.79
N GLY A 6 -20.41 8.76 -4.10
CA GLY A 6 -19.55 7.57 -4.20
C GLY A 6 -18.31 7.74 -5.09
N SER A 7 -18.40 8.57 -6.13
CA SER A 7 -17.32 8.92 -7.05
C SER A 7 -16.22 9.79 -6.40
N LEU A 8 -16.55 10.56 -5.36
CA LEU A 8 -15.66 11.47 -4.63
C LEU A 8 -15.12 10.88 -3.33
N GLN A 9 -15.71 9.79 -2.83
CA GLN A 9 -15.31 9.13 -1.57
C GLN A 9 -13.83 8.71 -1.57
N ASN A 10 -13.30 8.28 -2.72
CA ASN A 10 -11.88 7.94 -2.84
C ASN A 10 -10.95 9.15 -2.71
N ARG A 11 -11.42 10.35 -3.08
CA ARG A 11 -10.64 11.60 -2.97
C ARG A 11 -10.67 12.16 -1.55
N SER A 12 -11.79 12.02 -0.84
CA SER A 12 -11.91 12.43 0.56
C SER A 12 -11.27 11.44 1.53
N ALA A 13 -11.15 10.16 1.15
CA ALA A 13 -10.53 9.14 1.98
C ALA A 13 -9.07 9.43 2.38
N PHE A 14 -8.36 10.31 1.67
CA PHE A 14 -7.01 10.71 2.07
C PHE A 14 -6.85 12.23 2.14
N GLU A 15 -7.97 12.94 2.22
CA GLU A 15 -7.94 14.38 2.44
C GLU A 15 -7.18 14.67 3.75
N PHE A 16 -6.31 15.68 3.71
CA PHE A 16 -5.41 16.05 4.81
C PHE A 16 -4.33 15.01 5.19
N HIS A 17 -4.15 13.93 4.44
CA HIS A 17 -3.04 12.99 4.65
C HIS A 17 -1.84 13.37 3.77
N ALA A 18 -0.78 13.89 4.42
CA ALA A 18 0.46 14.24 3.72
C ALA A 18 1.34 13.01 3.38
N PHE A 19 0.97 11.82 3.87
CA PHE A 19 1.79 10.59 3.82
C PHE A 19 3.27 10.84 4.08
N SER A 20 3.55 11.61 5.12
CA SER A 20 4.90 12.12 5.39
C SER A 20 5.81 11.09 6.07
N SER A 21 5.27 9.95 6.50
CA SER A 21 5.96 8.83 7.13
C SER A 21 5.19 7.52 6.98
N ALA A 22 5.87 6.39 7.21
CA ALA A 22 5.29 5.06 7.33
C ALA A 22 4.20 5.00 8.39
N GLU A 23 4.39 5.67 9.53
CA GLU A 23 3.40 5.73 10.61
C GLU A 23 2.10 6.40 10.13
N SER A 24 2.21 7.49 9.38
CA SER A 24 1.03 8.18 8.83
C SER A 24 0.23 7.28 7.87
N ILE A 25 0.93 6.45 7.07
CA ILE A 25 0.30 5.48 6.17
C ILE A 25 -0.37 4.36 6.99
N ARG A 26 0.31 3.78 7.99
CA ARG A 26 -0.26 2.74 8.87
C ARG A 26 -1.54 3.24 9.55
N LYS A 27 -1.50 4.46 10.10
CA LYS A 27 -2.67 5.09 10.74
C LYS A 27 -3.81 5.28 9.75
N ALA A 28 -3.53 5.78 8.55
CA ALA A 28 -4.54 5.95 7.51
C ALA A 28 -5.21 4.60 7.17
N VAL A 29 -4.41 3.58 6.86
CA VAL A 29 -4.91 2.24 6.53
C VAL A 29 -5.77 1.69 7.66
N GLN A 30 -5.29 1.75 8.91
CA GLN A 30 -6.05 1.28 10.06
C GLN A 30 -7.37 2.03 10.24
N ASN A 31 -7.36 3.36 10.10
CA ASN A 31 -8.55 4.18 10.31
C ASN A 31 -9.61 3.96 9.23
N PHE A 32 -9.19 3.74 7.97
CA PHE A 32 -10.11 3.57 6.85
C PHE A 32 -10.62 2.14 6.68
N THR A 33 -9.79 1.14 6.98
CA THR A 33 -10.10 -0.26 6.67
C THR A 33 -10.25 -1.14 7.91
N CYS A 34 -9.97 -0.60 9.10
CA CYS A 34 -9.86 -1.35 10.35
C CYS A 34 -8.81 -2.48 10.28
N TYR A 35 -7.87 -2.42 9.34
CA TYR A 35 -6.81 -3.41 9.16
C TYR A 35 -5.48 -2.95 9.75
N GLN A 36 -4.89 -3.80 10.58
CA GLN A 36 -3.56 -3.61 11.15
C GLN A 36 -2.53 -4.26 10.24
N VAL A 37 -1.62 -3.45 9.70
CA VAL A 37 -0.52 -3.92 8.84
C VAL A 37 0.31 -4.97 9.57
N ARG A 38 0.56 -6.11 8.92
CA ARG A 38 1.35 -7.22 9.48
C ARG A 38 2.78 -6.75 9.73
N THR A 39 3.32 -7.04 10.91
CA THR A 39 4.67 -6.58 11.31
C THR A 39 5.80 -7.17 10.46
N ASN A 40 5.64 -8.40 9.97
CA ASN A 40 6.65 -9.13 9.21
C ASN A 40 6.28 -9.32 7.73
N GLY A 41 5.32 -8.55 7.23
CA GLY A 41 4.88 -8.61 5.83
C GLY A 41 5.71 -7.71 4.91
N THR A 42 5.65 -7.98 3.60
CA THR A 42 6.27 -7.14 2.57
C THR A 42 5.81 -5.69 2.66
N PHE A 43 4.55 -5.43 3.05
CA PHE A 43 4.05 -4.08 3.24
C PHE A 43 4.81 -3.35 4.36
N ALA A 44 5.02 -4.00 5.51
CA ALA A 44 5.82 -3.43 6.60
C ALA A 44 7.28 -3.18 6.19
N SER A 45 7.89 -4.09 5.43
CA SER A 45 9.24 -3.88 4.90
C SER A 45 9.32 -2.68 3.96
N MET A 46 8.36 -2.53 3.04
CA MET A 46 8.33 -1.39 2.11
C MET A 46 8.02 -0.07 2.81
N LEU A 47 7.23 -0.09 3.89
CA LEU A 47 7.03 1.08 4.74
C LEU A 47 8.35 1.57 5.36
N ASN A 48 9.24 0.66 5.77
CA ASN A 48 10.55 1.03 6.30
C ASN A 48 11.44 1.68 5.22
N GLU A 49 11.42 1.16 3.99
CA GLU A 49 12.13 1.79 2.86
C GLU A 49 11.54 3.17 2.51
N TYR A 50 10.22 3.31 2.58
CA TYR A 50 9.55 4.59 2.37
C TYR A 50 9.92 5.63 3.44
N ASP A 51 10.09 5.22 4.69
CA ASP A 51 10.54 6.10 5.77
C ASP A 51 11.94 6.64 5.51
N LYS A 52 12.86 5.81 5.01
CA LYS A 52 14.18 6.28 4.56
C LYS A 52 14.06 7.32 3.45
N LEU A 53 13.17 7.11 2.48
CA LEU A 53 12.91 8.08 1.42
C LEU A 53 12.36 9.39 1.99
N CYS A 54 11.52 9.34 3.02
CA CYS A 54 11.02 10.53 3.72
C CYS A 54 12.16 11.30 4.41
N GLU A 55 13.10 10.63 5.08
CA GLU A 55 14.27 11.27 5.67
C GLU A 55 15.17 11.95 4.62
N LEU A 56 15.32 11.34 3.44
CA LEU A 56 16.03 11.92 2.30
C LEU A 56 15.28 13.12 1.70
N ARG A 57 13.95 13.05 1.56
CA ARG A 57 13.09 14.17 1.14
C ARG A 57 13.29 15.37 2.06
N HIS A 58 13.35 15.15 3.37
CA HIS A 58 13.58 16.24 4.33
C HIS A 58 14.93 16.93 4.09
N ALA A 59 16.01 16.18 3.84
CA ALA A 59 17.32 16.76 3.55
C ALA A 59 17.30 17.64 2.28
N VAL A 60 16.62 17.17 1.22
CA VAL A 60 16.52 17.89 -0.05
C VAL A 60 15.67 19.14 0.07
N VAL A 61 14.45 19.02 0.61
CA VAL A 61 13.44 20.10 0.59
C VAL A 61 13.69 21.13 1.69
N HIS A 62 14.17 20.72 2.85
CA HIS A 62 14.22 21.57 4.05
C HIS A 62 15.64 21.87 4.56
N SER A 63 16.68 21.25 4.00
CA SER A 63 18.04 21.39 4.53
C SER A 63 19.10 21.64 3.46
N GLY A 64 18.71 22.14 2.28
CA GLY A 64 19.67 22.47 1.22
C GLY A 64 20.54 21.29 0.83
N HIS A 65 19.93 20.10 0.73
CA HIS A 65 20.58 18.80 0.49
C HIS A 65 21.42 18.24 1.65
N ILE A 66 21.53 18.90 2.79
CA ILE A 66 22.32 18.41 3.92
C ILE A 66 21.50 17.41 4.74
N VAL A 67 22.08 16.23 5.03
CA VAL A 67 21.47 15.25 5.91
C VAL A 67 21.73 15.65 7.36
N ALA A 68 20.69 16.10 8.06
CA ALA A 68 20.78 16.42 9.48
C ALA A 68 21.11 15.17 10.31
N GLY A 69 21.81 15.35 11.44
CA GLY A 69 22.28 14.23 12.28
C GLY A 69 21.15 13.29 12.75
N LYS A 70 19.97 13.84 13.10
CA LYS A 70 18.80 13.02 13.48
C LYS A 70 18.32 12.12 12.34
N ASN A 71 18.31 12.63 11.10
CA ASN A 71 17.90 11.89 9.92
C ASN A 71 18.97 10.85 9.54
N ALA A 72 20.26 11.19 9.70
CA ALA A 72 21.37 10.28 9.45
C ALA A 72 21.30 9.03 10.34
N LEU A 73 20.90 9.18 11.61
CA LEU A 73 20.69 8.04 12.52
C LEU A 73 19.56 7.12 12.04
N LYS A 74 18.42 7.68 11.61
CA LYS A 74 17.30 6.90 11.07
C LYS A 74 17.65 6.17 9.77
N LEU A 75 18.54 6.76 8.97
CA LEU A 75 19.08 6.15 7.75
C LEU A 75 20.19 5.11 8.03
N GLY A 76 20.60 4.92 9.29
CA GLY A 76 21.70 4.00 9.64
C GLY A 76 23.07 4.48 9.15
N LEU A 77 23.24 5.76 8.89
CA LEU A 77 24.49 6.34 8.41
C LEU A 77 25.48 6.52 9.56
N LYS A 78 26.76 6.26 9.30
CA LYS A 78 27.83 6.49 10.26
C LYS A 78 28.09 7.98 10.44
N ARG A 79 28.58 8.35 11.63
CA ARG A 79 29.05 9.71 11.91
C ARG A 79 30.15 10.09 10.91
N SER A 80 30.04 11.30 10.36
CA SER A 80 31.02 11.89 9.44
C SER A 80 31.57 13.17 10.04
N ALA A 81 32.86 13.45 9.79
CA ALA A 81 33.48 14.73 10.13
C ALA A 81 33.03 15.86 9.19
N ILE A 82 32.58 15.52 7.98
CA ILE A 82 32.09 16.45 6.97
C ILE A 82 30.57 16.31 6.77
N PRO A 83 29.84 17.40 6.45
CA PRO A 83 28.41 17.34 6.18
C PRO A 83 28.07 16.37 5.04
N LEU A 84 27.18 15.42 5.32
CA LEU A 84 26.66 14.50 4.30
C LEU A 84 25.62 15.24 3.43
N LYS A 85 25.75 15.10 2.11
CA LYS A 85 24.86 15.76 1.14
C LYS A 85 24.16 14.73 0.25
N VAL A 86 22.85 14.91 0.08
CA VAL A 86 22.04 14.16 -0.87
C VAL A 86 22.28 14.74 -2.27
N LYS A 87 22.86 13.94 -3.16
CA LYS A 87 22.92 14.25 -4.59
C LYS A 87 21.71 13.63 -5.27
N LEU A 88 21.02 14.42 -6.09
CA LEU A 88 19.90 13.96 -6.88
C LEU A 88 20.27 14.02 -8.36
N GLY A 89 20.34 12.85 -8.98
CA GLY A 89 20.32 12.69 -10.42
C GLY A 89 19.05 11.96 -10.86
N TYR A 90 18.99 11.66 -12.15
CA TYR A 90 17.86 10.92 -12.73
C TYR A 90 17.72 9.51 -12.12
N ALA A 91 18.83 8.82 -11.88
CA ALA A 91 18.83 7.48 -11.30
C ALA A 91 18.24 7.46 -9.89
N GLU A 92 18.59 8.44 -9.05
CA GLU A 92 18.07 8.55 -7.68
C GLU A 92 16.57 8.86 -7.66
N LEU A 93 16.08 9.68 -8.61
CA LEU A 93 14.65 9.95 -8.76
C LEU A 93 13.89 8.69 -9.21
N GLN A 94 14.44 7.89 -10.12
CA GLN A 94 13.86 6.60 -10.52
C GLN A 94 13.84 5.60 -9.36
N ALA A 95 14.90 5.55 -8.56
CA ALA A 95 14.96 4.71 -7.37
C ALA A 95 13.89 5.12 -6.34
N ALA A 96 13.71 6.42 -6.10
CA ALA A 96 12.64 6.93 -5.24
C ALA A 96 11.25 6.55 -5.76
N GLY A 97 10.99 6.72 -7.06
CA GLY A 97 9.74 6.29 -7.70
C GLY A 97 9.50 4.78 -7.58
N SER A 98 10.57 3.98 -7.64
CA SER A 98 10.51 2.53 -7.48
C SER A 98 10.13 2.13 -6.05
N VAL A 99 10.68 2.80 -5.03
CA VAL A 99 10.28 2.59 -3.62
C VAL A 99 8.79 2.89 -3.42
N CYS A 100 8.29 4.02 -3.95
CA CYS A 100 6.87 4.36 -3.88
C CYS A 100 5.98 3.32 -4.60
N THR A 101 6.42 2.86 -5.78
CA THR A 101 5.67 1.85 -6.55
C THR A 101 5.62 0.52 -5.81
N ALA A 102 6.76 0.06 -5.28
CA ALA A 102 6.85 -1.18 -4.52
C ALA A 102 6.00 -1.12 -3.23
N LEU A 103 5.98 0.02 -2.55
CA LEU A 103 5.11 0.24 -1.39
C LEU A 103 3.63 0.07 -1.74
N VAL A 104 3.16 0.70 -2.82
CA VAL A 104 1.76 0.58 -3.26
C VAL A 104 1.42 -0.85 -3.66
N GLN A 105 2.32 -1.54 -4.36
CA GLN A 105 2.13 -2.94 -4.74
C GLN A 105 2.03 -3.84 -3.50
N ALA A 106 2.95 -3.70 -2.54
CA ALA A 106 2.94 -4.48 -1.31
C ALA A 106 1.67 -4.22 -0.48
N ALA A 107 1.25 -2.95 -0.37
CA ALA A 107 0.00 -2.58 0.29
C ALA A 107 -1.21 -3.23 -0.39
N ASN A 108 -1.29 -3.17 -1.72
CA ASN A 108 -2.37 -3.77 -2.49
C ASN A 108 -2.44 -5.28 -2.31
N THR A 109 -1.30 -5.98 -2.33
CA THR A 109 -1.27 -7.43 -2.11
C THR A 109 -1.79 -7.78 -0.72
N GLU A 110 -1.27 -7.15 0.32
CA GLU A 110 -1.65 -7.48 1.71
C GLU A 110 -3.11 -7.14 2.02
N LEU A 111 -3.60 -5.99 1.54
CA LEU A 111 -5.01 -5.60 1.70
C LEU A 111 -5.97 -6.46 0.86
N PHE A 112 -5.53 -6.93 -0.31
CA PHE A 112 -6.29 -7.87 -1.11
C PHE A 112 -6.48 -9.19 -0.37
N GLU A 113 -5.40 -9.79 0.14
CA GLU A 113 -5.44 -11.02 0.95
C GLU A 113 -6.40 -10.87 2.14
N GLU A 114 -6.29 -9.77 2.88
CA GLU A 114 -7.18 -9.49 4.02
C GLU A 114 -8.65 -9.44 3.60
N LEU A 115 -8.97 -8.77 2.48
CA LEU A 115 -10.36 -8.70 2.00
C LEU A 115 -10.89 -10.04 1.53
N ILE A 116 -10.05 -10.89 0.94
CA ILE A 116 -10.43 -12.27 0.59
C ILE A 116 -10.73 -13.07 1.86
N VAL A 117 -9.87 -13.01 2.88
CA VAL A 117 -10.12 -13.65 4.18
C VAL A 117 -11.43 -13.18 4.80
N ARG A 118 -11.67 -11.86 4.82
CA ARG A 118 -12.92 -11.28 5.35
C ARG A 118 -14.15 -11.75 4.58
N TRP A 119 -14.08 -11.76 3.25
CA TRP A 119 -15.15 -12.26 2.40
C TRP A 119 -15.43 -13.74 2.66
N ALA A 120 -14.38 -14.57 2.79
CA ALA A 120 -14.50 -16.00 2.96
C ALA A 120 -15.02 -16.40 4.36
N THR A 121 -14.75 -15.57 5.38
CA THR A 121 -15.00 -15.94 6.79
C THR A 121 -15.92 -14.96 7.50
N THR A 122 -15.44 -13.74 7.78
CA THR A 122 -16.11 -12.75 8.64
C THR A 122 -17.44 -12.27 8.05
N TRP A 123 -17.47 -11.95 6.77
CA TRP A 123 -18.65 -11.37 6.12
C TRP A 123 -19.82 -12.34 6.09
N ARG A 124 -19.57 -13.64 5.89
CA ARG A 124 -20.61 -14.69 5.89
C ARG A 124 -21.38 -14.80 7.20
N LYS A 125 -20.79 -14.32 8.30
CA LYS A 125 -21.39 -14.32 9.65
C LYS A 125 -22.23 -13.07 9.92
N LEU A 126 -22.20 -12.06 9.04
CA LEU A 126 -22.94 -10.82 9.23
C LEU A 126 -24.41 -11.01 8.83
N PRO A 127 -25.37 -10.39 9.55
CA PRO A 127 -26.79 -10.44 9.18
C PRO A 127 -27.10 -9.87 7.80
N SER A 128 -26.24 -8.98 7.29
CA SER A 128 -26.35 -8.38 5.96
C SER A 128 -25.78 -9.25 4.84
N TRP A 129 -25.25 -10.44 5.14
CA TRP A 129 -24.72 -11.34 4.13
C TRP A 129 -25.83 -11.96 3.30
N MET A 130 -25.72 -11.81 1.98
CA MET A 130 -26.62 -12.46 1.02
C MET A 130 -25.80 -13.43 0.17
N PRO A 131 -26.04 -14.76 0.26
CA PRO A 131 -25.33 -15.75 -0.55
C PRO A 131 -25.42 -15.49 -2.06
N SER A 132 -26.49 -14.87 -2.52
CA SER A 132 -26.67 -14.46 -3.93
C SER A 132 -25.66 -13.43 -4.42
N ASP A 133 -25.11 -12.59 -3.53
CA ASP A 133 -24.15 -11.54 -3.89
C ASP A 133 -22.69 -12.00 -3.79
N GLU A 134 -22.44 -13.21 -3.31
CA GLU A 134 -21.11 -13.72 -2.98
C GLU A 134 -20.11 -13.60 -4.14
N VAL A 135 -20.50 -14.07 -5.33
CA VAL A 135 -19.67 -14.03 -6.55
C VAL A 135 -19.45 -12.58 -7.00
N LYS A 136 -20.49 -11.74 -6.91
CA LYS A 136 -20.40 -10.33 -7.28
C LYS A 136 -19.41 -9.61 -6.38
N LEU A 137 -19.50 -9.80 -5.06
CA LEU A 137 -18.57 -9.22 -4.09
C LEU A 137 -17.13 -9.67 -4.32
N LEU A 138 -16.92 -10.97 -4.57
CA LEU A 138 -15.58 -11.50 -4.85
C LEU A 138 -14.97 -10.88 -6.12
N ARG A 139 -15.77 -10.73 -7.18
CA ARG A 139 -15.35 -10.03 -8.41
C ARG A 139 -15.05 -8.56 -8.17
N THR A 140 -15.83 -7.88 -7.33
CA THR A 140 -15.58 -6.49 -6.96
C THR A 140 -14.26 -6.33 -6.21
N ILE A 141 -13.96 -7.21 -5.25
CA ILE A 141 -12.65 -7.22 -4.56
C ILE A 141 -11.53 -7.37 -5.57
N ARG A 142 -11.60 -8.40 -6.42
CA ARG A 142 -10.58 -8.63 -7.46
C ARG A 142 -10.38 -7.43 -8.38
N ALA A 143 -11.47 -6.83 -8.87
CA ALA A 143 -11.41 -5.69 -9.77
C ALA A 143 -10.79 -4.45 -9.11
N ALA A 144 -10.98 -4.26 -7.80
CA ALA A 144 -10.42 -3.13 -7.06
C ALA A 144 -8.89 -3.20 -6.92
N PHE A 145 -8.33 -4.41 -6.81
CA PHE A 145 -6.89 -4.61 -6.58
C PHE A 145 -6.09 -4.96 -7.84
N LEU A 146 -6.76 -5.28 -8.94
CA LEU A 146 -6.09 -5.47 -10.23
C LEU A 146 -5.56 -4.15 -10.79
N SER A 147 -4.25 -4.09 -11.00
CA SER A 147 -3.57 -2.93 -11.57
C SER A 147 -3.96 -2.70 -13.03
N LYS A 148 -4.66 -1.60 -13.30
CA LYS A 148 -5.01 -1.17 -14.66
C LYS A 148 -3.77 -0.90 -15.51
N ARG A 149 -2.73 -0.30 -14.90
CA ARG A 149 -1.46 0.01 -15.56
C ARG A 149 -0.76 -1.27 -16.01
N ASP A 150 -0.62 -2.22 -15.10
CA ASP A 150 0.10 -3.47 -15.39
C ASP A 150 -0.70 -4.34 -16.37
N GLY A 151 -2.05 -4.26 -16.31
CA GLY A 151 -2.93 -4.86 -17.32
C GLY A 151 -2.71 -4.27 -18.71
N ALA A 152 -2.65 -2.94 -18.84
CA ALA A 152 -2.39 -2.26 -20.11
C ALA A 152 -0.99 -2.60 -20.67
N ASN A 153 0.00 -2.73 -19.78
CA ASN A 153 1.37 -3.07 -20.14
C ASN A 153 1.61 -4.57 -20.34
N LYS A 154 0.58 -5.42 -20.13
CA LYS A 154 0.67 -6.89 -20.19
C LYS A 154 1.75 -7.46 -19.25
N THR A 155 1.98 -6.82 -18.10
CA THR A 155 2.98 -7.23 -17.11
C THR A 155 2.38 -8.06 -15.97
N ILE A 156 1.06 -8.28 -15.96
CA ILE A 156 0.42 -9.19 -15.00
C ILE A 156 0.73 -10.63 -15.40
N THR A 157 1.65 -11.26 -14.69
CA THR A 157 2.00 -12.68 -14.85
C THR A 157 1.08 -13.57 -14.02
N GLY A 158 0.66 -14.73 -14.54
CA GLY A 158 -0.07 -15.73 -13.76
C GLY A 158 -1.49 -15.33 -13.35
N ALA A 159 -2.10 -14.34 -14.01
CA ALA A 159 -3.50 -13.99 -13.75
C ALA A 159 -4.43 -15.16 -14.08
N SER A 160 -5.02 -15.79 -13.07
CA SER A 160 -6.08 -16.77 -13.26
C SER A 160 -7.29 -16.08 -13.93
N LYS A 161 -7.91 -16.73 -14.92
CA LYS A 161 -9.15 -16.21 -15.53
C LYS A 161 -10.22 -16.01 -14.43
N GLY A 162 -11.22 -15.14 -14.65
CA GLY A 162 -12.30 -14.84 -13.69
C GLY A 162 -12.81 -16.08 -12.96
N VAL A 163 -13.20 -17.08 -13.74
CA VAL A 163 -13.75 -18.37 -13.26
C VAL A 163 -12.72 -19.19 -12.48
N GLN A 164 -11.46 -19.23 -12.91
CA GLN A 164 -10.41 -19.98 -12.22
C GLN A 164 -10.09 -19.36 -10.86
N PHE A 165 -9.99 -18.04 -10.78
CA PHE A 165 -9.79 -17.33 -9.53
C PHE A 165 -10.92 -17.62 -8.51
N GLU A 166 -12.17 -17.60 -8.96
CA GLU A 166 -13.31 -17.91 -8.09
C GLU A 166 -13.22 -19.34 -7.54
N ALA A 167 -12.83 -20.31 -8.38
CA ALA A 167 -12.63 -21.69 -7.98
C ALA A 167 -11.46 -21.86 -7.00
N ASP A 168 -10.32 -21.19 -7.28
CA ASP A 168 -9.13 -21.25 -6.44
C ASP A 168 -9.41 -20.73 -5.02
N VAL A 169 -10.07 -19.56 -4.92
CA VAL A 169 -10.45 -18.98 -3.62
C VAL A 169 -11.42 -19.88 -2.87
N ARG A 170 -12.40 -20.48 -3.55
CA ARG A 170 -13.33 -21.42 -2.90
C ARG A 170 -12.60 -22.65 -2.35
N ALA A 171 -11.70 -23.22 -3.15
CA ALA A 171 -10.91 -24.38 -2.76
C ALA A 171 -10.02 -24.07 -1.54
N GLU A 172 -9.36 -22.91 -1.52
CA GLU A 172 -8.48 -22.48 -0.41
C GLU A 172 -9.22 -22.39 0.92
N PHE A 173 -10.47 -21.93 0.91
CA PHE A 173 -11.27 -21.73 2.13
C PHE A 173 -12.31 -22.84 2.40
N ASN A 174 -12.31 -23.91 1.60
CA ASN A 174 -13.28 -25.02 1.67
C ASN A 174 -14.76 -24.55 1.57
N LEU A 175 -15.04 -23.72 0.56
CA LEU A 175 -16.34 -23.09 0.28
C LEU A 175 -17.02 -23.58 -1.00
#